data_AF-A0A9D1JEN4-F1
#
_entry.id   AF-A0A9D1JEN4-F1
#
_cell.length_a   1.000
_cell.length_b   1.000
_cell.length_c   1.000
_cell.angle_alpha   90.00
_cell.angle_beta   90.00
_cell.angle_gamma   90.00
#
_symmetry.space_group_name_H-M   'P 1'
#
loop_
_entity.id
_entity.type
_entity.pdbx_description
1 polymer ?
#
loop_
_entity_poly.entity_id
_entity_poly.type
_entity_poly.pdbx_seq_one_letter_code
_entity_poly.pdbx_strand_id
1 'polypeptide(L)'
;NDGDYADISLTLGAEYKATTFLLNVADWRSTGAFQDRILEEVISDNGNRIFTNWHNSATFEKTGSTAEYLPYEGNETRIARIWALYPLSKLSSATTQFEAFATYLMLMLFIAVVAFVSSIMVVGLKLVSTIWDDAAVYENLRRLGMKQHEIRRLITRQMVFVYFIPTVFGCLVGAFTTYRIMLVSGVIYIAETMRVVGAACGLVAVLQLLIFVVLRSRIISFTYLRTSA
;
A
#
# COMPACT_ATOMS: atom_id res chain seq x y z
N ASN A 1 24.14 -2.45 24.87
CA ASN A 1 25.32 -2.46 25.75
C ASN A 1 24.81 -2.90 27.10
N ASP A 2 25.05 -4.15 27.46
CA ASP A 2 24.33 -4.79 28.58
C ASP A 2 24.88 -4.36 29.94
N GLY A 3 26.11 -3.85 29.97
CA GLY A 3 26.74 -3.27 31.17
C GLY A 3 26.07 -1.98 31.63
N ASP A 4 25.83 -1.03 30.72
CA ASP A 4 25.16 0.24 31.05
C ASP A 4 23.74 0.00 31.60
N TYR A 5 23.02 -0.98 31.05
CA TYR A 5 21.70 -1.36 31.55
C TYR A 5 21.78 -1.94 32.97
N ALA A 6 22.75 -2.80 33.26
CA ALA A 6 22.92 -3.39 34.58
C ALA A 6 23.20 -2.32 35.65
N ASP A 7 24.12 -1.40 35.37
CA ASP A 7 24.50 -0.31 36.28
C ASP A 7 23.33 0.65 36.57
N ILE A 8 22.57 1.00 35.53
CA ILE A 8 21.34 1.80 35.66
C ILE A 8 20.30 1.01 36.47
N SER A 9 20.07 -0.27 36.17
CA SER A 9 19.06 -1.06 36.88
C SER A 9 19.35 -1.21 38.38
N LEU A 10 20.62 -1.23 38.80
CA LEU A 10 21.01 -1.36 40.21
C LEU A 10 20.76 -0.08 41.01
N THR A 11 20.82 1.08 40.35
CA THR A 11 20.68 2.39 40.99
C THR A 11 19.24 2.91 41.02
N LEU A 12 18.34 2.36 40.20
CA LEU A 12 16.92 2.72 40.17
C LEU A 12 16.09 1.96 41.23
N GLY A 13 15.22 2.70 41.91
CA GLY A 13 14.16 2.17 42.77
C GLY A 13 13.16 1.29 42.01
N ALA A 14 12.42 0.45 42.74
CA ALA A 14 11.45 -0.48 42.14
C ALA A 14 10.29 0.24 41.42
N GLU A 15 9.94 1.43 41.90
CA GLU A 15 8.91 2.32 41.38
C GLU A 15 9.20 2.83 39.95
N TYR A 16 10.45 2.79 39.51
CA TYR A 16 10.87 3.17 38.15
C TYR A 16 11.09 1.96 37.24
N LYS A 17 10.81 0.74 37.71
CA LYS A 17 11.00 -0.50 36.96
C LYS A 17 9.66 -1.05 36.51
N ALA A 18 9.47 -1.14 35.19
CA ALA A 18 8.33 -1.84 34.62
C ALA A 18 8.61 -3.35 34.57
N THR A 19 7.68 -4.16 35.07
CA THR A 19 7.74 -5.62 34.95
C THR A 19 6.83 -6.06 33.81
N THR A 20 7.36 -6.83 32.86
CA THR A 20 6.58 -7.41 31.76
C THR A 20 6.54 -8.92 31.91
N PHE A 21 5.35 -9.50 31.83
CA PHE A 21 5.17 -10.95 31.83
C PHE A 21 5.03 -11.46 30.40
N LEU A 22 5.89 -12.40 30.00
CA LEU A 22 5.76 -13.12 28.73
C LEU A 22 5.24 -14.52 29.00
N LEU A 23 4.09 -14.82 28.41
CA LEU A 23 3.40 -16.10 28.56
C LEU A 23 3.63 -16.94 27.29
N ASN A 24 4.22 -18.12 27.44
CA ASN A 24 4.34 -19.08 26.35
C ASN A 24 3.12 -20.00 26.35
N VAL A 25 2.43 -20.09 25.21
CA VAL A 25 1.19 -20.86 25.03
C VAL A 25 1.42 -21.95 23.97
N ALA A 26 0.87 -23.14 24.19
CA ALA A 26 1.05 -24.27 23.28
C ALA A 26 0.43 -24.02 21.89
N ASP A 27 -0.76 -23.43 21.83
CA ASP A 27 -1.40 -22.95 20.60
C ASP A 27 -1.81 -21.48 20.76
N TRP A 28 -1.08 -20.59 20.08
CA TRP A 28 -1.36 -19.16 20.11
C TRP A 28 -2.59 -18.76 19.27
N ARG A 29 -3.10 -19.64 18.40
CA ARG A 29 -4.26 -19.34 17.56
C ARG A 29 -5.57 -19.45 18.33
N SER A 30 -5.59 -20.25 19.39
CA SER A 30 -6.77 -20.48 20.23
C SER A 30 -6.80 -19.61 21.50
N THR A 31 -5.98 -18.56 21.58
CA THR A 31 -5.88 -17.72 22.81
C THR A 31 -6.81 -16.52 22.85
N GLY A 32 -7.76 -16.37 21.91
CA GLY A 32 -8.68 -15.22 21.88
C GLY A 32 -9.38 -15.01 23.23
N ALA A 33 -10.16 -16.00 23.67
CA ALA A 33 -10.86 -15.95 24.96
C ALA A 33 -9.94 -15.80 26.19
N PHE A 34 -8.66 -16.17 26.08
CA PHE A 34 -7.70 -15.93 27.16
C PHE A 34 -7.24 -14.48 27.18
N GLN A 35 -6.95 -13.90 26.00
CA GLN A 35 -6.60 -12.50 25.88
C GLN A 35 -7.76 -11.58 26.28
N ASP A 36 -8.97 -11.89 25.84
CA ASP A 36 -10.15 -11.07 26.14
C ASP A 36 -10.39 -10.99 27.65
N ARG A 37 -10.22 -12.11 28.36
CA ARG A 37 -10.30 -12.16 29.83
C ARG A 37 -9.21 -11.34 30.51
N ILE A 38 -7.96 -11.38 30.03
CA ILE A 38 -6.90 -10.53 30.57
C ILE A 38 -7.24 -9.06 30.36
N LEU A 39 -7.71 -8.71 29.15
CA LEU A 39 -8.07 -7.35 28.81
C LEU A 39 -9.22 -6.85 29.69
N GLU A 40 -10.28 -7.65 29.86
CA GLU A 40 -11.42 -7.35 30.72
C GLU A 40 -11.00 -7.15 32.18
N GLU A 41 -10.20 -8.07 32.73
CA GLU A 41 -9.70 -7.98 34.10
C GLU A 41 -8.92 -6.68 34.32
N VAL A 42 -7.96 -6.37 33.44
CA VAL A 42 -7.13 -5.15 33.54
C VAL A 42 -7.97 -3.88 33.42
N ILE A 43 -8.97 -3.86 32.55
CA ILE A 43 -9.84 -2.69 32.37
C ILE A 43 -10.76 -2.52 33.59
N SER A 44 -11.30 -3.61 34.11
CA SER A 44 -12.17 -3.59 35.27
C SER A 44 -11.45 -3.08 36.52
N ASP A 45 -10.20 -3.51 36.74
CA ASP A 45 -9.35 -3.07 37.85
C ASP A 45 -9.00 -1.58 37.73
N ASN A 46 -8.83 -1.08 36.51
CA ASN A 46 -8.58 0.34 36.22
C ASN A 46 -9.85 1.21 36.15
N GLY A 47 -11.01 0.70 36.59
CA GLY A 47 -12.26 1.47 36.61
C GLY A 47 -12.75 1.87 35.21
N ASN A 48 -12.59 0.99 34.22
CA ASN A 48 -12.95 1.20 32.81
C ASN A 48 -12.21 2.37 32.14
N ARG A 49 -10.98 2.66 32.56
CA ARG A 49 -10.12 3.70 31.99
C ARG A 49 -8.77 3.14 31.57
N ILE A 50 -8.20 3.72 30.52
CA ILE A 50 -6.87 3.37 30.02
C ILE A 50 -5.92 4.54 30.19
N PHE A 51 -4.68 4.26 30.60
CA PHE A 51 -3.62 5.25 30.72
C PHE A 51 -2.85 5.38 29.40
N THR A 52 -3.03 6.47 28.67
CA THR A 52 -2.57 6.59 27.27
C THR A 52 -1.18 7.19 27.13
N ASN A 53 -0.80 8.13 27.99
CA ASN A 53 0.45 8.86 27.91
C ASN A 53 1.54 8.30 28.85
N TRP A 54 1.56 6.99 29.08
CA TRP A 54 2.56 6.28 29.90
C TRP A 54 4.00 6.68 29.55
N HIS A 55 4.35 6.80 28.26
CA HIS A 55 5.70 7.18 27.83
C HIS A 55 6.12 8.58 28.29
N ASN A 56 5.17 9.47 28.50
CA ASN A 56 5.42 10.84 28.95
C ASN A 56 5.52 10.93 30.47
N SER A 57 5.21 9.86 31.22
CA SER A 57 5.24 9.85 32.69
C SER A 57 6.57 10.32 33.27
N ALA A 58 7.69 9.94 32.64
CA ALA A 58 9.03 10.34 33.05
C ALA A 58 9.31 11.85 32.92
N THR A 59 8.50 12.59 32.15
CA THR A 59 8.66 14.02 31.93
C THR A 59 7.56 14.87 32.56
N PHE A 60 6.51 14.27 33.14
CA PHE A 60 5.38 15.00 33.76
C PHE A 60 5.83 16.06 34.75
N GLU A 61 6.76 15.73 35.63
CA GLU A 61 7.28 16.68 36.63
C GLU A 61 8.02 17.86 35.98
N LYS A 62 8.72 17.62 34.86
CA LYS A 62 9.49 18.66 34.15
C LYS A 62 8.63 19.50 33.22
N THR A 63 7.58 18.92 32.63
CA THR A 63 6.73 19.57 31.63
C THR A 63 5.44 20.13 32.23
N GLY A 64 5.14 19.83 33.49
CA GLY A 64 3.86 20.14 34.12
C GLY A 64 2.67 19.36 33.51
N SER A 65 2.95 18.34 32.70
CA SER A 65 1.91 17.49 32.11
C SER A 65 1.36 16.50 33.13
N THR A 66 0.11 16.10 32.95
CA THR A 66 -0.58 15.16 33.85
C THR A 66 -0.93 13.85 33.14
N ALA A 67 -1.24 12.83 33.94
CA ALA A 67 -1.68 11.54 33.43
C ALA A 67 -3.02 11.66 32.68
N GLU A 68 -3.06 11.16 31.44
CA GLU A 68 -4.24 11.14 30.60
C GLU A 68 -4.93 9.78 30.69
N TYR A 69 -6.18 9.81 31.15
CA TYR A 69 -7.03 8.63 31.24
C TYR A 69 -8.20 8.75 30.28
N LEU A 70 -8.34 7.80 29.36
CA LEU A 70 -9.48 7.73 28.44
C LEU A 70 -10.45 6.63 28.87
N PRO A 71 -11.78 6.82 28.70
CA PRO A 71 -12.74 5.74 28.91
C PRO A 71 -12.52 4.61 27.90
N TYR A 72 -12.66 3.37 28.36
CA TYR A 72 -12.67 2.20 27.50
C TYR A 72 -14.09 1.96 26.95
N GLU A 73 -14.27 2.14 25.65
CA GLU A 73 -15.58 2.01 24.97
C GLU A 73 -15.70 0.74 24.11
N GLY A 74 -14.81 -0.25 24.29
CA GLY A 74 -14.87 -1.52 23.54
C GLY A 74 -14.38 -1.46 22.09
N ASN A 75 -13.80 -0.34 21.64
CA ASN A 75 -13.17 -0.26 20.32
C ASN A 75 -11.74 -0.85 20.36
N GLU A 76 -11.67 -2.18 20.26
CA GLU A 76 -10.43 -2.97 20.42
C GLU A 76 -9.27 -2.49 19.54
N THR A 77 -9.51 -2.20 18.26
CA THR A 77 -8.47 -1.78 17.31
C THR A 77 -7.93 -0.39 17.59
N ARG A 78 -8.80 0.58 17.93
CA ARG A 78 -8.35 1.91 18.32
C ARG A 78 -7.51 1.86 19.60
N ILE A 79 -7.97 1.08 20.57
CA ILE A 79 -7.38 1.02 21.92
C ILE A 79 -6.03 0.31 21.88
N ALA A 80 -5.92 -0.81 21.16
CA ALA A 80 -4.66 -1.51 20.95
C ALA A 80 -3.57 -0.63 20.30
N ARG A 81 -3.96 0.38 19.51
CA ARG A 81 -3.03 1.31 18.86
C ARG A 81 -2.51 2.42 19.78
N ILE A 82 -3.34 2.91 20.69
CA ILE A 82 -2.99 4.09 21.53
C ILE A 82 -2.51 3.70 22.92
N TRP A 83 -2.86 2.51 23.40
CA TRP A 83 -2.55 2.09 24.75
C TRP A 83 -1.24 1.30 24.79
N ALA A 84 -0.19 1.94 25.30
CA ALA A 84 1.15 1.34 25.38
C ALA A 84 1.20 0.06 26.25
N LEU A 85 0.27 -0.08 27.20
CA LEU A 85 0.18 -1.22 28.12
C LEU A 85 -0.88 -2.24 27.67
N TYR A 86 -1.36 -2.15 26.43
CA TYR A 86 -2.32 -3.11 25.89
C TYR A 86 -1.74 -4.54 25.93
N PRO A 87 -2.47 -5.53 26.45
CA PRO A 87 -2.04 -6.93 26.46
C PRO A 87 -1.88 -7.47 25.03
N LEU A 88 -0.64 -7.51 24.54
CA LEU A 88 -0.33 -7.98 23.20
C LEU A 88 -0.30 -9.51 23.16
N SER A 89 -1.19 -10.09 22.34
CA SER A 89 -1.07 -11.50 21.93
C SER A 89 -0.63 -11.59 20.47
N LYS A 90 0.02 -12.71 20.12
CA LYS A 90 0.38 -12.99 18.72
C LYS A 90 -0.85 -13.05 17.81
N LEU A 91 -1.99 -13.49 18.34
CA LEU A 91 -3.27 -13.53 17.63
C LEU A 91 -3.77 -12.11 17.33
N SER A 92 -3.93 -11.26 18.35
CA SER A 92 -4.42 -9.89 18.21
C SER A 92 -3.50 -9.01 17.38
N SER A 93 -2.19 -9.20 17.49
CA SER A 93 -1.21 -8.52 16.63
C SER A 93 -1.34 -8.97 15.17
N ALA A 94 -1.65 -10.25 14.91
CA ALA A 94 -1.89 -10.72 13.55
C ALA A 94 -3.22 -10.18 13.01
N THR A 95 -4.32 -10.28 13.75
CA THR A 95 -5.65 -9.81 13.31
C THR A 95 -5.66 -8.31 13.06
N THR A 96 -5.12 -7.51 13.99
CA THR A 96 -5.04 -6.05 13.84
C THR A 96 -4.19 -5.66 12.63
N GLN A 97 -3.07 -6.35 12.40
CA GLN A 97 -2.24 -6.12 11.20
C GLN A 97 -2.98 -6.52 9.92
N PHE A 98 -3.71 -7.63 9.91
CA PHE A 98 -4.50 -8.04 8.74
C PHE A 98 -5.63 -7.06 8.43
N GLU A 99 -6.32 -6.54 9.44
CA GLU A 99 -7.39 -5.55 9.26
C GLU A 99 -6.85 -4.21 8.72
N ALA A 100 -5.76 -3.72 9.32
CA ALA A 100 -5.07 -2.53 8.83
C ALA A 100 -4.56 -2.74 7.40
N PHE A 101 -3.93 -3.88 7.13
CA PHE A 101 -3.45 -4.25 5.80
C PHE A 101 -4.59 -4.31 4.78
N ALA A 102 -5.74 -4.91 5.12
CA ALA A 102 -6.91 -4.97 4.25
C ALA A 102 -7.44 -3.56 3.91
N THR A 103 -7.51 -2.69 4.92
CA THR A 103 -7.94 -1.29 4.75
C THR A 103 -7.00 -0.53 3.81
N TYR A 104 -5.68 -0.61 4.05
CA TYR A 104 -4.69 0.03 3.19
C TYR A 104 -4.67 -0.55 1.77
N LEU A 105 -4.83 -1.88 1.63
CA LEU A 105 -4.90 -2.55 0.35
C LEU A 105 -6.10 -2.08 -0.46
N MET A 106 -7.28 -1.99 0.16
CA MET A 106 -8.50 -1.48 -0.49
C MET A 106 -8.30 -0.05 -0.98
N LEU A 107 -7.74 0.82 -0.14
CA LEU A 107 -7.48 2.22 -0.49
C LEU A 107 -6.49 2.34 -1.66
N MET A 108 -5.38 1.61 -1.60
CA MET A 108 -4.36 1.63 -2.65
C MET A 108 -4.89 1.04 -3.96
N LEU A 109 -5.70 -0.02 -3.90
CA LEU A 109 -6.35 -0.60 -5.07
C LEU A 109 -7.31 0.41 -5.72
N PHE A 110 -8.10 1.12 -4.92
CA PHE A 110 -9.01 2.17 -5.43
C PHE A 110 -8.23 3.27 -6.16
N ILE A 111 -7.16 3.79 -5.55
CA ILE A 111 -6.29 4.80 -6.16
C ILE A 111 -5.67 4.27 -7.47
N ALA A 112 -5.21 3.03 -7.47
CA ALA A 112 -4.62 2.40 -8.64
C ALA A 112 -5.62 2.29 -9.80
N VAL A 113 -6.86 1.88 -9.54
CA VAL A 113 -7.92 1.80 -10.57
C VAL A 113 -8.26 3.19 -11.13
N VAL A 114 -8.41 4.20 -10.28
CA VAL A 114 -8.70 5.58 -10.72
C VAL A 114 -7.56 6.13 -11.57
N ALA A 115 -6.31 5.94 -11.14
CA ALA A 115 -5.13 6.34 -11.91
C ALA A 115 -5.07 5.62 -13.27
N PHE A 116 -5.40 4.33 -13.28
CA PHE A 116 -5.43 3.53 -14.49
C PHE A 116 -6.47 4.04 -15.49
N VAL A 117 -7.72 4.27 -15.05
CA VAL A 117 -8.79 4.82 -15.90
C VAL A 117 -8.42 6.20 -16.43
N SER A 118 -7.85 7.06 -15.57
CA SER A 118 -7.36 8.39 -15.97
C SER A 118 -6.29 8.29 -17.07
N SER A 119 -5.34 7.36 -16.93
CA SER A 119 -4.30 7.14 -17.94
C SER A 119 -4.88 6.70 -19.30
N ILE A 120 -5.84 5.77 -19.30
CA ILE A 120 -6.52 5.31 -20.53
C ILE A 120 -7.25 6.48 -21.19
N MET A 121 -7.97 7.29 -20.40
CA MET A 121 -8.71 8.45 -20.91
C MET A 121 -7.76 9.46 -21.57
N VAL A 122 -6.66 9.82 -20.92
CA VAL A 122 -5.68 10.78 -21.46
C VAL A 122 -5.08 10.28 -22.78
N VAL A 123 -4.71 9.00 -22.84
CA VAL A 123 -4.17 8.40 -24.08
C VAL A 123 -5.24 8.36 -25.18
N GLY A 124 -6.47 7.96 -24.84
CA GLY A 124 -7.58 7.93 -25.77
C GLY A 124 -7.88 9.30 -26.38
N LEU A 125 -7.95 10.35 -25.56
CA LEU A 125 -8.15 11.72 -26.02
C LEU A 125 -7.01 12.18 -26.94
N LYS A 126 -5.74 11.94 -26.56
CA LYS A 126 -4.60 12.28 -27.42
C LYS A 126 -4.67 11.60 -28.78
N LEU A 127 -5.05 10.32 -28.82
CA LEU A 127 -5.18 9.59 -30.09
C LEU A 127 -6.29 10.15 -30.97
N VAL A 128 -7.44 10.47 -30.39
CA VAL A 128 -8.54 11.10 -31.13
C VAL A 128 -8.10 12.46 -31.67
N SER A 129 -7.48 13.31 -30.85
CA SER A 129 -6.96 14.61 -31.30
C SER A 129 -5.94 14.47 -32.43
N THR A 130 -4.95 13.58 -32.32
CA THR A 130 -3.96 13.37 -33.40
C THR A 130 -4.61 12.87 -34.69
N ILE A 131 -5.59 11.96 -34.61
CA ILE A 131 -6.32 11.48 -35.79
C ILE A 131 -7.13 12.62 -36.44
N TRP A 132 -7.75 13.49 -35.64
CA TRP A 132 -8.51 14.64 -36.14
C TRP A 132 -7.62 15.69 -36.80
N ASP A 133 -6.49 16.03 -36.19
CA ASP A 133 -5.51 16.98 -36.75
C ASP A 133 -4.92 16.44 -38.06
N ASP A 134 -4.58 15.15 -38.10
CA ASP A 134 -4.03 14.51 -39.29
C ASP A 134 -5.11 14.29 -40.37
N ALA A 135 -6.40 14.18 -40.04
CA ALA A 135 -7.46 13.91 -41.01
C ALA A 135 -7.50 14.92 -42.18
N ALA A 136 -7.25 16.21 -41.91
CA ALA A 136 -7.19 17.25 -42.95
C ALA A 136 -5.98 17.09 -43.88
N VAL A 137 -4.83 16.72 -43.31
CA VAL A 137 -3.59 16.45 -44.07
C VAL A 137 -3.75 15.16 -44.90
N TYR A 138 -4.46 14.19 -44.35
CA TYR A 138 -4.78 12.92 -44.99
C TYR A 138 -5.64 13.03 -46.21
N GLU A 139 -6.64 13.91 -46.16
CA GLU A 139 -7.52 14.14 -47.29
C GLU A 139 -6.76 14.77 -48.47
N ASN A 140 -5.82 15.67 -48.18
CA ASN A 140 -4.90 16.24 -49.16
C ASN A 140 -3.92 15.19 -49.72
N LEU A 141 -3.32 14.36 -48.86
CA LEU A 141 -2.40 13.29 -49.27
C LEU A 141 -3.08 12.15 -50.03
N ARG A 142 -4.35 11.86 -49.74
CA ARG A 142 -5.17 10.88 -50.46
C ARG A 142 -5.48 11.34 -51.88
N ARG A 143 -5.68 12.64 -52.10
CA ARG A 143 -5.79 13.23 -53.45
C ARG A 143 -4.48 13.13 -54.25
N LEU A 144 -3.33 12.95 -53.58
CA LEU A 144 -2.01 12.74 -54.17
C LEU A 144 -1.63 11.25 -54.33
N GLY A 145 -2.50 10.30 -54.00
CA GLY A 145 -2.32 8.86 -54.27
C GLY A 145 -1.70 8.02 -53.14
N MET A 146 -1.62 8.53 -51.91
CA MET A 146 -0.96 7.80 -50.80
C MET A 146 -1.86 6.72 -50.16
N LYS A 147 -1.31 5.52 -49.91
CA LYS A 147 -2.04 4.34 -49.37
C LYS A 147 -2.27 4.41 -47.85
N GLN A 148 -3.51 4.13 -47.42
CA GLN A 148 -4.02 4.06 -46.03
C GLN A 148 -3.25 3.15 -45.03
N HIS A 149 -2.24 2.40 -45.48
CA HIS A 149 -1.56 1.37 -44.69
C HIS A 149 -0.39 1.92 -43.82
N GLU A 150 0.35 2.92 -44.31
CA GLU A 150 1.47 3.57 -43.60
C GLU A 150 0.97 4.35 -42.36
N ILE A 151 -0.27 4.77 -42.47
CA ILE A 151 -1.06 5.62 -41.59
C ILE A 151 -1.35 4.88 -40.29
N ARG A 152 -1.90 3.67 -40.44
CA ARG A 152 -2.20 2.78 -39.33
C ARG A 152 -0.93 2.28 -38.67
N ARG A 153 0.16 2.15 -39.43
CA ARG A 153 1.47 1.76 -38.93
C ARG A 153 2.09 2.85 -38.04
N LEU A 154 1.92 4.13 -38.39
CA LEU A 154 2.38 5.26 -37.58
C LEU A 154 1.61 5.36 -36.25
N ILE A 155 0.28 5.31 -36.29
CA ILE A 155 -0.59 5.37 -35.09
C ILE A 155 -0.31 4.19 -34.15
N THR A 156 -0.13 2.98 -34.69
CA THR A 156 0.19 1.80 -33.88
C THR A 156 1.53 1.94 -33.18
N ARG A 157 2.54 2.53 -33.84
CA ARG A 157 3.88 2.69 -33.27
C ARG A 157 3.94 3.78 -32.20
N GLN A 158 3.17 4.87 -32.38
CA GLN A 158 3.00 5.90 -31.35
C GLN A 158 2.19 5.40 -30.15
N MET A 159 1.14 4.61 -30.37
CA MET A 159 0.39 3.97 -29.27
C MET A 159 1.29 3.08 -28.41
N VAL A 160 2.16 2.26 -29.01
CA VAL A 160 3.11 1.42 -28.26
C VAL A 160 4.02 2.26 -27.37
N PHE A 161 4.57 3.36 -27.90
CA PHE A 161 5.50 4.22 -27.17
C PHE A 161 4.82 4.92 -25.98
N VAL A 162 3.59 5.42 -26.18
CA VAL A 162 2.81 6.09 -25.13
C VAL A 162 2.32 5.13 -24.05
N TYR A 163 2.10 3.85 -24.39
CA TYR A 163 1.61 2.85 -23.43
C TYR A 163 2.73 2.17 -22.64
N PHE A 164 3.88 1.92 -23.26
CA PHE A 164 4.96 1.12 -22.66
C PHE A 164 5.89 1.97 -21.78
N ILE A 165 6.14 3.22 -22.16
CA ILE A 165 7.05 4.11 -21.43
C ILE A 165 6.56 4.39 -20.01
N PRO A 166 5.31 4.86 -19.79
CA PRO A 166 4.83 5.13 -18.44
C PRO A 166 4.82 3.88 -17.56
N THR A 167 4.56 2.71 -18.13
CA THR A 167 4.59 1.43 -17.40
C THR A 167 6.00 1.07 -16.97
N VAL A 168 7.00 1.19 -17.85
CA VAL A 168 8.41 0.91 -17.51
C VAL A 168 8.92 1.88 -16.46
N PHE A 169 8.68 3.18 -16.65
CA PHE A 169 9.07 4.19 -15.65
C PHE A 169 8.34 3.99 -14.32
N GLY A 170 7.05 3.67 -14.33
CA GLY A 170 6.28 3.36 -13.13
C GLY A 170 6.83 2.15 -12.38
N CYS A 171 7.16 1.07 -13.09
CA CYS A 171 7.77 -0.12 -12.48
C CYS A 171 9.17 0.19 -11.90
N LEU A 172 10.00 0.95 -12.62
CA LEU A 172 11.33 1.34 -12.16
C LEU A 172 11.27 2.23 -10.92
N VAL A 173 10.46 3.29 -10.95
CA VAL A 173 10.29 4.22 -9.82
C VAL A 173 9.67 3.51 -8.62
N GLY A 174 8.66 2.66 -8.85
CA GLY A 174 8.05 1.84 -7.81
C GLY A 174 9.05 0.90 -7.14
N ALA A 175 9.76 0.10 -7.93
CA ALA A 175 10.77 -0.83 -7.42
C ALA A 175 11.90 -0.10 -6.67
N PHE A 176 12.39 1.01 -7.21
CA PHE A 176 13.42 1.81 -6.58
C PHE A 176 12.96 2.41 -5.25
N THR A 177 11.74 2.95 -5.20
CA THR A 177 11.17 3.56 -3.99
C THR A 177 10.97 2.50 -2.90
N THR A 178 10.40 1.35 -3.26
CA THR A 178 10.21 0.23 -2.32
C THR A 178 11.55 -0.27 -1.78
N TYR A 179 12.56 -0.42 -2.63
CA TYR A 179 13.91 -0.81 -2.21
C TYR A 179 14.51 0.18 -1.20
N ARG A 180 14.38 1.50 -1.45
CA ARG A 180 14.87 2.55 -0.54
C ARG A 180 14.15 2.56 0.79
N ILE A 181 12.83 2.39 0.80
CA ILE A 181 12.04 2.31 2.04
C ILE A 181 12.51 1.12 2.88
N MET A 182 12.67 -0.06 2.28
CA MET A 182 13.08 -1.26 3.01
C MET A 182 14.48 -1.15 3.63
N LEU A 183 15.42 -0.51 2.92
CA LEU A 183 16.77 -0.27 3.44
C LEU A 183 16.75 0.64 4.67
N VAL A 184 15.93 1.70 4.67
CA VAL A 184 15.83 2.65 5.78
C VAL A 184 15.10 2.02 6.97
N SER A 185 14.13 1.16 6.73
CA SER A 185 13.34 0.50 7.78
C SER A 185 14.03 -0.69 8.46
N GLY A 186 15.26 -1.08 8.04
CA GLY A 186 15.99 -2.19 8.66
C GLY A 186 15.32 -3.56 8.49
N VAL A 187 14.52 -3.73 7.43
CA VAL A 187 13.75 -4.96 7.18
C VAL A 187 14.70 -6.11 6.83
N ILE A 188 14.55 -7.25 7.50
CA ILE A 188 15.43 -8.42 7.36
C ILE A 188 15.14 -9.21 6.06
N TYR A 189 13.96 -9.01 5.45
CA TYR A 189 13.43 -9.78 4.30
C TYR A 189 13.34 -8.95 3.00
N ILE A 190 14.40 -8.22 2.66
CA ILE A 190 14.44 -7.36 1.45
C ILE A 190 14.25 -8.19 0.17
N ALA A 191 14.92 -9.33 0.05
CA ALA A 191 14.88 -10.17 -1.14
C ALA A 191 13.46 -10.69 -1.45
N GLU A 192 12.75 -11.14 -0.41
CA GLU A 192 11.42 -11.74 -0.54
C GLU A 192 10.37 -10.69 -0.89
N THR A 193 10.50 -9.50 -0.32
CA THR A 193 9.62 -8.39 -0.66
C THR A 193 9.87 -7.91 -2.10
N MET A 194 11.13 -7.87 -2.56
CA MET A 194 11.45 -7.51 -3.95
C MET A 194 10.93 -8.53 -4.97
N ARG A 195 10.84 -9.83 -4.62
CA ARG A 195 10.19 -10.84 -5.47
C ARG A 195 8.70 -10.55 -5.65
N VAL A 196 8.02 -10.15 -4.59
CA VAL A 196 6.59 -9.77 -4.65
C VAL A 196 6.40 -8.50 -5.51
N VAL A 197 7.26 -7.50 -5.34
CA VAL A 197 7.26 -6.29 -6.19
C VAL A 197 7.48 -6.67 -7.66
N GLY A 198 8.45 -7.54 -7.94
CA GLY A 198 8.71 -8.05 -9.28
C GLY A 198 7.51 -8.77 -9.89
N ALA A 199 6.84 -9.63 -9.12
CA ALA A 199 5.62 -10.31 -9.55
C ALA A 199 4.47 -9.32 -9.84
N ALA A 200 4.31 -8.29 -9.00
CA ALA A 200 3.31 -7.24 -9.22
C ALA A 200 3.61 -6.42 -10.48
N CYS A 201 4.87 -6.02 -10.71
CA CYS A 201 5.29 -5.37 -11.95
C CYS A 201 5.04 -6.26 -13.18
N GLY A 202 5.32 -7.56 -13.07
CA GLY A 202 5.03 -8.55 -14.11
C GLY A 202 3.55 -8.64 -14.43
N LEU A 203 2.69 -8.70 -13.42
CA LEU A 203 1.23 -8.70 -13.58
C LEU A 203 0.75 -7.45 -14.31
N VAL A 204 1.22 -6.27 -13.89
CA VAL A 204 0.89 -4.99 -14.55
C VAL A 204 1.33 -5.00 -16.01
N ALA A 205 2.53 -5.51 -16.32
CA ALA A 205 3.02 -5.62 -17.70
C ALA A 205 2.15 -6.57 -18.55
N VAL A 206 1.71 -7.71 -17.99
CA VAL A 206 0.81 -8.65 -18.67
C VAL A 206 -0.55 -8.01 -18.94
N LEU A 207 -1.15 -7.33 -17.94
CA LEU A 207 -2.42 -6.61 -18.12
C LEU A 207 -2.30 -5.53 -19.20
N GLN A 208 -1.19 -4.78 -19.20
CA GLN A 208 -0.91 -3.75 -20.19
C GLN A 208 -0.77 -4.33 -21.61
N LEU A 209 -0.10 -5.49 -21.74
CA LEU A 209 0.00 -6.24 -23.00
C LEU A 209 -1.37 -6.73 -23.48
N LEU A 210 -2.19 -7.30 -22.60
CA LEU A 210 -3.52 -7.77 -22.94
C LEU A 210 -4.41 -6.62 -23.46
N ILE A 211 -4.39 -5.49 -22.76
CA ILE A 211 -5.16 -4.31 -23.16
C ILE A 211 -4.67 -3.76 -24.51
N PHE A 212 -3.35 -3.73 -24.73
CA PHE A 212 -2.78 -3.35 -26.01
C PHE A 212 -3.24 -4.28 -27.14
N VAL A 213 -3.24 -5.60 -26.92
CA VAL A 213 -3.71 -6.58 -27.92
C VAL A 213 -5.20 -6.39 -28.21
N VAL A 214 -6.04 -6.19 -27.19
CA VAL A 214 -7.48 -5.94 -27.36
C VAL A 214 -7.72 -4.65 -28.15
N LEU A 215 -7.05 -3.56 -27.79
CA LEU A 215 -7.12 -2.28 -28.52
C LEU A 215 -6.70 -2.46 -29.98
N ARG A 216 -5.57 -3.13 -30.23
CA ARG A 216 -5.07 -3.43 -31.57
C ARG A 216 -6.09 -4.23 -32.38
N SER A 217 -6.61 -5.33 -31.83
CA SER A 217 -7.58 -6.18 -32.50
C SER A 217 -8.89 -5.45 -32.82
N ARG A 218 -9.37 -4.60 -31.91
CA ARG A 218 -10.56 -3.77 -32.14
C ARG A 218 -10.34 -2.72 -33.23
N ILE A 219 -9.20 -2.04 -33.25
CA ILE A 219 -8.85 -1.07 -34.29
C ILE A 219 -8.72 -1.73 -35.67
N ILE A 220 -8.16 -2.95 -35.73
CA ILE A 220 -8.03 -3.75 -36.96
C ILE A 220 -9.41 -4.26 -37.44
N SER A 221 -10.28 -4.68 -36.53
CA SER A 221 -11.64 -5.13 -36.87
C SER A 221 -12.52 -4.00 -37.40
N PHE A 222 -12.50 -2.82 -36.75
CA PHE A 222 -13.25 -1.64 -37.19
C PHE A 222 -12.82 -1.15 -38.59
N THR A 223 -11.55 -1.37 -38.89
CA THR A 223 -10.96 -1.11 -40.20
C THR A 223 -11.49 -2.02 -41.30
N TYR A 224 -11.69 -3.31 -41.01
CA TYR A 224 -12.14 -4.32 -41.98
C TYR A 224 -13.61 -4.10 -42.42
N LEU A 225 -14.47 -3.66 -41.48
CA LEU A 225 -15.88 -3.36 -41.74
C LEU A 225 -16.12 -2.14 -42.64
N ARG A 226 -15.16 -1.20 -42.73
CA ARG A 226 -15.28 0.01 -43.56
C ARG A 226 -14.70 -0.14 -44.97
N THR A 227 -14.06 -1.27 -45.26
CA THR A 227 -13.55 -1.62 -46.61
C THR A 227 -14.45 -2.60 -47.36
N SER A 228 -15.48 -3.16 -46.72
CA SER A 228 -16.49 -4.02 -47.38
C SER A 228 -17.82 -3.29 -47.64
N ALA A 229 -17.87 -1.98 -47.44
CA ALA A 229 -18.97 -1.08 -47.79
C ALA A 229 -18.41 0.06 -48.64
#